data_AF-A0A0N4V3X5-F1
#
_entry.id   AF-A0A0N4V3X5-F1
#
_cell.length_a   1.000
_cell.length_b   1.000
_cell.length_c   1.000
_cell.angle_alpha   90.00
_cell.angle_beta   90.00
_cell.angle_gamma   90.00
#
_symmetry.space_group_name_H-M   'P 1'
#
loop_
_entity.id
_entity.type
_entity.pdbx_description
1 polymer ?
#
loop_
_entity_poly.entity_id
_entity_poly.type
_entity_poly.pdbx_seq_one_letter_code
_entity_poly.pdbx_strand_id
1 'polypeptide(L)'
;MVHSKLGCYDGAFLSTTSKLRLPNNAQEIENAAEGEQNEVNEEIVEATGYAFNHVEKKKSLIKPEHTLAEQIAYMRSKAYQNAYKGKPVHAWYRRNYKGQAIFQPPPRLRCLDKDKKFRTNNACPICRDEYLFFDYRNPELIMQFLKSGTAEPLPLLQTGLCFEQYHNLRAQLLKAKEHGTIKFCVPFRNFDYKVWYSWWDGPEHVPVYRGSTGETLHRLYPDPLVIFPTHSRDFNNNWDQWWERYTFAVKGK
;
A
#
# COMPACT_ATOMS: atom_id res chain seq x y z
N MET A 1 5.57 -31.01 -2.14
CA MET A 1 6.73 -30.09 -2.20
C MET A 1 7.27 -30.11 -3.61
N VAL A 2 6.83 -29.18 -4.46
CA VAL A 2 7.39 -28.99 -5.81
C VAL A 2 7.61 -27.49 -5.96
N HIS A 3 8.87 -27.08 -5.85
CA HIS A 3 9.30 -25.70 -6.07
C HIS A 3 9.38 -25.46 -7.58
N SER A 4 8.49 -24.65 -8.14
CA SER A 4 8.63 -24.12 -9.49
C SER A 4 9.53 -22.88 -9.46
N LYS A 5 10.80 -23.06 -9.83
CA LYS A 5 11.73 -21.97 -10.15
C LYS A 5 11.37 -21.43 -11.54
N LEU A 6 10.93 -20.19 -11.62
CA LEU A 6 10.89 -19.43 -12.87
C LEU A 6 12.23 -18.70 -13.02
N GLY A 7 12.98 -19.07 -14.04
CA GLY A 7 14.27 -18.47 -14.40
C GLY A 7 14.07 -17.13 -15.11
N CYS A 8 14.86 -16.14 -14.69
CA CYS A 8 15.10 -14.91 -15.44
C CYS A 8 16.49 -15.02 -16.09
N TYR A 9 16.59 -14.58 -17.33
CA TYR A 9 17.77 -14.67 -18.19
C TYR A 9 18.84 -13.66 -17.78
N ASP A 10 20.10 -14.12 -17.68
CA ASP A 10 21.28 -13.32 -17.37
C ASP A 10 21.74 -12.52 -18.59
N GLY A 11 21.64 -11.19 -18.49
CA GLY A 11 22.27 -10.24 -19.41
C GLY A 11 23.53 -9.67 -18.78
N ALA A 12 24.70 -10.11 -19.25
CA ALA A 12 25.99 -9.55 -18.89
C ALA A 12 26.15 -8.15 -19.51
N PHE A 13 26.31 -7.12 -18.68
CA PHE A 13 26.74 -5.79 -19.13
C PHE A 13 28.09 -5.47 -18.47
N LEU A 14 29.12 -5.43 -19.31
CA LEU A 14 30.51 -5.15 -18.96
C LEU A 14 30.66 -3.73 -18.42
N SER A 15 31.40 -3.61 -17.30
CA SER A 15 31.78 -2.35 -16.69
C SER A 15 32.89 -1.67 -17.48
N THR A 16 32.60 -0.55 -18.13
CA THR A 16 33.60 0.39 -18.62
C THR A 16 33.76 1.54 -17.63
N THR A 17 34.90 1.58 -16.95
CA THR A 17 35.29 2.63 -16.02
C THR A 17 35.79 3.86 -16.78
N SER A 18 34.93 4.87 -16.97
CA SER A 18 35.37 6.20 -17.38
C SER A 18 35.51 7.11 -16.16
N LYS A 19 36.75 7.43 -15.78
CA LYS A 19 37.09 8.44 -14.77
C LYS A 19 36.55 9.81 -15.20
N LEU A 20 35.48 10.27 -14.57
CA LEU A 20 35.07 11.68 -14.62
C LEU A 20 35.76 12.42 -13.47
N ARG A 21 36.58 13.41 -13.83
CA ARG A 21 37.24 14.35 -12.91
C ARG A 21 36.18 15.23 -12.24
N LEU A 22 36.20 15.28 -10.91
CA LEU A 22 35.50 16.29 -10.13
C LEU A 22 36.28 17.61 -10.20
N PRO A 23 35.64 18.77 -10.49
CA PRO A 23 36.27 20.05 -10.26
C PRO A 23 36.26 20.39 -8.76
N ASN A 24 37.46 20.60 -8.22
CA ASN A 24 37.69 21.26 -6.95
C ASN A 24 37.34 22.74 -7.13
N ASN A 25 36.37 23.24 -6.35
CA ASN A 25 36.44 24.55 -5.73
C ASN A 25 35.30 24.66 -4.71
N ALA A 26 35.68 24.40 -3.46
CA ALA A 26 35.00 24.93 -2.30
C ALA A 26 35.30 26.44 -2.26
N GLN A 27 34.33 27.25 -1.82
CA GLN A 27 34.30 28.73 -1.81
C GLN A 27 33.67 29.33 -3.06
N GLU A 28 32.33 29.36 -3.12
CA GLU A 28 31.49 30.37 -3.82
C GLU A 28 29.96 30.07 -3.78
N ILE A 29 29.45 29.36 -2.76
CA ILE A 29 27.98 29.14 -2.59
C ILE A 29 27.42 29.82 -1.32
N GLU A 30 28.24 30.59 -0.59
CA GLU A 30 27.81 31.16 0.70
C GLU A 30 27.06 32.50 0.62
N ASN A 31 26.88 33.12 -0.55
CA ASN A 31 26.24 34.45 -0.62
C ASN A 31 25.12 34.53 -1.68
N ALA A 32 24.00 33.84 -1.47
CA ALA A 32 22.77 34.02 -2.27
C ALA A 32 21.48 33.48 -1.60
N ALA A 33 21.38 33.53 -0.27
CA ALA A 33 20.17 33.09 0.44
C ALA A 33 19.75 34.05 1.57
N GLU A 34 20.01 35.34 1.39
CA GLU A 34 19.42 36.40 2.21
C GLU A 34 18.34 37.10 1.40
N GLY A 35 17.07 36.78 1.68
CA GLY A 35 15.93 37.45 1.05
C GLY A 35 14.63 36.70 1.26
N GLU A 36 13.64 37.41 1.83
CA GLU A 36 12.22 37.04 2.01
C GLU A 36 11.88 36.20 3.25
N GLN A 37 12.04 36.82 4.42
CA GLN A 37 11.16 36.55 5.56
C GLN A 37 9.81 37.22 5.29
N ASN A 38 8.86 36.45 4.76
CA ASN A 38 7.45 36.87 4.76
C ASN A 38 6.84 36.50 6.12
N GLU A 39 6.70 37.51 6.98
CA GLU A 39 5.96 37.43 8.24
C GLU A 39 4.48 37.22 7.94
N VAL A 40 4.04 35.97 7.94
CA VAL A 40 2.62 35.65 8.09
C VAL A 40 2.34 35.62 9.59
N ASN A 41 1.78 36.72 10.10
CA ASN A 41 1.17 36.77 11.43
C ASN A 41 -0.12 35.94 11.41
N GLU A 42 0.02 34.62 11.49
CA GLU A 42 -1.07 33.73 11.89
C GLU A 42 -1.25 33.86 13.39
N GLU A 43 -2.42 34.34 13.81
CA GLU A 43 -2.87 34.31 15.19
C GLU A 43 -2.66 32.90 15.74
N ILE A 44 -1.73 32.77 16.68
CA ILE A 44 -1.48 31.53 17.42
C ILE A 44 -2.73 31.29 18.28
N VAL A 45 -3.76 30.68 17.69
CA VAL A 45 -4.76 29.96 18.46
C VAL A 45 -3.97 28.86 19.15
N GLU A 46 -3.70 29.09 20.44
CA GLU A 46 -2.96 28.16 21.30
C GLU A 46 -3.38 26.73 20.98
N ALA A 47 -2.45 25.95 20.41
CA ALA A 47 -2.62 24.57 19.97
C ALA A 47 -2.81 23.58 21.14
N THR A 48 -3.57 24.00 22.15
CA THR A 48 -3.92 23.32 23.39
C THR A 48 -4.83 22.12 23.07
N GLY A 49 -4.24 21.06 22.54
CA GLY A 49 -4.95 19.80 22.27
C GLY A 49 -4.46 19.00 21.09
N TYR A 50 -3.62 19.54 20.21
CA TYR A 50 -3.13 18.82 19.03
C TYR A 50 -1.87 17.99 19.34
N ALA A 51 -1.81 16.79 18.75
CA ALA A 51 -0.68 15.87 18.92
C ALA A 51 0.31 15.99 17.76
N PHE A 52 1.38 16.74 17.97
CA PHE A 52 2.50 16.80 17.04
C PHE A 52 3.49 15.66 17.23
N ASN A 53 4.35 15.45 16.23
CA ASN A 53 5.34 14.39 16.23
C ASN A 53 6.35 14.45 17.38
N HIS A 54 6.74 15.65 17.81
CA HIS A 54 7.76 15.90 18.83
C HIS A 54 7.25 15.72 20.27
N VAL A 55 5.95 15.47 20.46
CA VAL A 55 5.35 15.33 21.80
C VAL A 55 5.57 13.93 22.36
N GLU A 56 6.19 13.83 23.54
CA GLU A 56 6.50 12.56 24.21
C GLU A 56 5.25 11.76 24.61
N LYS A 57 4.20 12.46 25.10
CA LYS A 57 2.96 11.85 25.58
C LYS A 57 1.80 12.23 24.68
N LYS A 58 1.39 11.29 23.83
CA LYS A 58 0.29 11.50 22.88
C LYS A 58 -1.09 11.15 23.43
N LYS A 59 -1.19 10.36 24.51
CA LYS A 59 -2.50 9.97 25.06
C LYS A 59 -3.32 11.23 25.36
N SER A 60 -4.59 11.18 25.00
CA SER A 60 -5.59 12.26 25.13
C SER A 60 -5.44 13.48 24.20
N LEU A 61 -4.36 13.60 23.46
CA LEU A 61 -4.28 14.62 22.40
C LEU A 61 -5.10 14.20 21.18
N ILE A 62 -5.46 15.17 20.36
CA ILE A 62 -6.23 15.01 19.13
C ILE A 62 -5.26 14.98 17.94
N LYS A 63 -5.42 14.02 17.04
CA LYS A 63 -4.65 13.98 15.79
C LYS A 63 -5.18 15.06 14.84
N PRO A 64 -4.36 16.04 14.40
CA PRO A 64 -4.77 17.01 13.40
C PRO A 64 -5.05 16.32 12.05
N GLU A 65 -5.90 16.95 11.25
CA GLU A 65 -6.25 16.49 9.92
C GLU A 65 -5.43 17.22 8.87
N HIS A 66 -4.85 16.48 7.94
CA HIS A 66 -4.00 17.02 6.88
C HIS A 66 -4.57 16.68 5.51
N THR A 67 -4.29 17.53 4.54
CA THR A 67 -4.69 17.30 3.15
C THR A 67 -3.74 16.33 2.44
N LEU A 68 -4.17 15.74 1.32
CA LEU A 68 -3.33 14.87 0.49
C LEU A 68 -2.09 15.62 -0.04
N ALA A 69 -2.26 16.90 -0.42
CA ALA A 69 -1.18 17.72 -0.93
C ALA A 69 -0.08 17.91 0.12
N GLU A 70 -0.47 18.21 1.36
CA GLU A 70 0.45 18.30 2.50
C GLU A 70 1.17 16.98 2.76
N GLN A 71 0.47 15.84 2.70
CA GLN A 71 1.09 14.53 2.87
C GLN A 71 2.18 14.28 1.82
N ILE A 72 1.89 14.54 0.55
CA ILE A 72 2.85 14.34 -0.55
C ILE A 72 4.05 15.28 -0.38
N ALA A 73 3.81 16.55 -0.01
CA ALA A 73 4.85 17.51 0.30
C ALA A 73 5.72 17.03 1.48
N TYR A 74 5.10 16.50 2.53
CA TYR A 74 5.80 15.95 3.69
C TYR A 74 6.68 14.76 3.31
N MET A 75 6.19 13.79 2.53
CA MET A 75 6.98 12.64 2.10
C MET A 75 8.20 13.03 1.24
N ARG A 76 8.10 14.13 0.48
CA ARG A 76 9.21 14.69 -0.31
C ARG A 76 10.17 15.56 0.52
N SER A 77 9.76 15.98 1.71
CA SER A 77 10.53 16.88 2.55
C SER A 77 11.80 16.24 3.13
N LYS A 78 12.78 17.09 3.49
CA LYS A 78 13.97 16.67 4.24
C LYS A 78 13.61 16.09 5.62
N ALA A 79 12.51 16.54 6.24
CA ALA A 79 12.06 16.06 7.54
C ALA A 79 11.71 14.57 7.49
N TYR A 80 10.98 14.13 6.46
CA TYR A 80 10.65 12.72 6.26
C TYR A 80 11.89 11.88 5.99
N GLN A 81 12.80 12.36 5.13
CA GLN A 81 14.05 11.66 4.83
C GLN A 81 14.91 11.48 6.10
N ASN A 82 15.02 12.51 6.94
CA ASN A 82 15.76 12.45 8.19
C ASN A 82 15.12 11.50 9.22
N ALA A 83 13.79 11.51 9.32
CA ALA A 83 13.05 10.67 10.26
C ALA A 83 13.14 9.18 9.90
N TYR A 84 13.00 8.82 8.63
CA TYR A 84 12.90 7.43 8.18
C TYR A 84 14.18 6.85 7.60
N LYS A 85 15.13 7.69 7.17
CA LYS A 85 16.46 7.30 6.64
C LYS A 85 16.38 6.28 5.49
N GLY A 86 15.43 6.47 4.58
CA GLY A 86 15.20 5.59 3.43
C GLY A 86 14.64 4.21 3.75
N LYS A 87 14.26 3.94 5.01
CA LYS A 87 13.58 2.69 5.42
C LYS A 87 12.06 2.87 5.36
N PRO A 88 11.27 1.79 5.21
CA PRO A 88 9.82 1.89 5.24
C PRO A 88 9.33 2.37 6.61
N VAL A 89 8.18 3.06 6.64
CA VAL A 89 7.66 3.75 7.84
C VAL A 89 7.53 2.84 9.06
N HIS A 90 7.14 1.58 8.86
CA HIS A 90 6.96 0.62 9.95
C HIS A 90 8.27 0.06 10.52
N ALA A 91 9.42 0.28 9.89
CA ALA A 91 10.70 -0.31 10.33
C ALA A 91 11.15 0.22 11.69
N TRP A 92 10.90 1.51 11.96
CA TRP A 92 11.27 2.18 13.21
C TRP A 92 10.20 2.04 14.30
N TYR A 93 9.31 1.06 14.18
CA TYR A 93 8.25 0.84 15.12
C TYR A 93 8.40 -0.51 15.81
N ARG A 94 8.32 -0.49 17.15
CA ARG A 94 8.31 -1.69 17.98
C ARG A 94 7.14 -1.64 18.95
N ARG A 95 6.40 -2.74 19.02
CA ARG A 95 5.30 -2.89 19.97
C ARG A 95 5.82 -3.31 21.33
N ASN A 96 5.14 -2.80 22.36
CA ASN A 96 5.34 -3.23 23.73
C ASN A 96 4.32 -4.34 24.03
N TYR A 97 4.81 -5.55 24.28
CA TYR A 97 4.02 -6.70 24.73
C TYR A 97 4.87 -7.54 25.68
N LYS A 98 4.23 -8.35 26.51
CA LYS A 98 4.92 -9.23 27.47
C LYS A 98 5.37 -10.51 26.77
N GLY A 99 6.57 -11.00 27.10
CA GLY A 99 7.08 -12.29 26.64
C GLY A 99 7.83 -12.25 25.30
N GLN A 100 8.02 -13.44 24.71
CA GLN A 100 8.74 -13.62 23.45
C GLN A 100 7.90 -13.15 22.24
N ALA A 101 8.58 -12.76 21.15
CA ALA A 101 7.93 -12.24 19.94
C ALA A 101 7.01 -13.23 19.22
N ILE A 102 7.26 -14.53 19.39
CA ILE A 102 6.45 -15.59 18.77
C ILE A 102 5.06 -15.65 19.41
N PHE A 103 4.97 -15.40 20.72
CA PHE A 103 3.71 -15.41 21.49
C PHE A 103 3.07 -14.02 21.61
N GLN A 104 3.38 -13.13 20.68
CA GLN A 104 2.79 -11.80 20.69
C GLN A 104 1.27 -11.87 20.47
N PRO A 105 0.46 -11.18 21.29
CA PRO A 105 -0.97 -11.11 21.07
C PRO A 105 -1.28 -10.34 19.76
N PRO A 106 -2.48 -10.50 19.19
CA PRO A 106 -2.92 -9.66 18.10
C PRO A 106 -2.88 -8.18 18.50
N PRO A 107 -2.59 -7.26 17.57
CA PRO A 107 -2.52 -5.84 17.91
C PRO A 107 -3.88 -5.29 18.36
N ARG A 108 -3.85 -4.13 19.00
CA ARG A 108 -5.05 -3.37 19.36
C ARG A 108 -5.96 -3.11 18.16
N LEU A 109 -7.27 -3.06 18.41
CA LEU A 109 -8.28 -2.73 17.42
C LEU A 109 -8.03 -1.37 16.75
N ARG A 110 -7.82 -0.33 17.57
CA ARG A 110 -7.62 1.06 17.11
C ARG A 110 -6.71 1.86 18.05
N CYS A 111 -5.95 2.81 17.52
CA CYS A 111 -5.12 3.74 18.32
C CYS A 111 -5.85 5.04 18.64
N LEU A 112 -6.71 5.47 17.72
CA LEU A 112 -7.48 6.70 17.79
C LEU A 112 -8.91 6.36 18.17
N ASP A 113 -9.54 7.28 18.89
CA ASP A 113 -10.98 7.27 19.12
C ASP A 113 -11.75 7.80 17.89
N LYS A 114 -13.08 7.78 17.96
CA LYS A 114 -13.91 8.32 16.87
C LYS A 114 -13.65 9.81 16.67
N ASP A 115 -13.38 10.50 17.77
CA ASP A 115 -13.06 11.93 17.83
C ASP A 115 -11.57 12.23 17.56
N LYS A 116 -10.85 11.31 16.92
CA LYS A 116 -9.41 11.41 16.58
C LYS A 116 -8.48 11.62 17.78
N LYS A 117 -8.98 11.37 19.00
CA LYS A 117 -8.22 11.40 20.24
C LYS A 117 -7.36 10.15 20.42
N PHE A 118 -6.11 10.31 20.82
CA PHE A 118 -5.20 9.20 21.06
C PHE A 118 -5.56 8.45 22.36
N ARG A 119 -5.83 7.15 22.24
CA ARG A 119 -6.03 6.26 23.40
C ARG A 119 -4.72 5.83 24.04
N THR A 120 -3.66 5.78 23.24
CA THR A 120 -2.36 5.19 23.58
C THR A 120 -1.22 6.16 23.36
N ASN A 121 -0.19 6.10 24.21
CA ASN A 121 1.06 6.83 23.99
C ASN A 121 1.88 6.24 22.82
N ASN A 122 2.07 4.91 22.79
CA ASN A 122 2.80 4.23 21.72
C ASN A 122 1.83 3.84 20.59
N ALA A 123 1.45 4.82 19.76
CA ALA A 123 0.53 4.64 18.62
C ALA A 123 1.19 3.88 17.46
N CYS A 124 0.39 3.37 16.50
CA CYS A 124 0.90 2.65 15.33
C CYS A 124 1.82 3.52 14.43
N PRO A 125 2.65 2.96 13.52
CA PRO A 125 3.57 3.74 12.68
C PRO A 125 2.92 4.87 11.89
N ILE A 126 1.67 4.67 11.45
CA ILE A 126 0.84 5.64 10.71
C ILE A 126 0.07 6.57 11.65
N CYS A 127 -0.32 6.05 12.81
CA CYS A 127 -1.10 6.80 13.78
C CYS A 127 -0.24 7.81 14.53
N ARG A 128 1.04 7.48 14.77
CA ARG A 128 1.98 8.35 15.50
C ARG A 128 2.33 9.60 14.71
N ASP A 129 2.36 9.49 13.38
CA ASP A 129 2.70 10.58 12.48
C ASP A 129 1.42 11.22 11.95
N GLU A 130 1.36 12.54 11.99
CA GLU A 130 0.18 13.33 11.66
C GLU A 130 -0.10 13.34 10.15
N TYR A 131 0.92 13.61 9.35
CA TYR A 131 0.84 13.73 7.90
C TYR A 131 0.59 12.39 7.19
N LEU A 132 0.85 11.27 7.86
CA LEU A 132 0.70 9.94 7.28
C LEU A 132 -0.70 9.37 7.49
N PHE A 133 -1.33 8.97 6.39
CA PHE A 133 -2.62 8.30 6.30
C PHE A 133 -2.73 7.58 4.95
N PHE A 134 -3.53 6.52 4.88
CA PHE A 134 -3.63 5.73 3.65
C PHE A 134 -4.62 6.34 2.68
N ASP A 135 -4.14 6.62 1.47
CA ASP A 135 -4.96 7.06 0.34
C ASP A 135 -4.51 6.43 -0.96
N TYR A 136 -5.46 5.98 -1.77
CA TYR A 136 -5.20 5.35 -3.07
C TYR A 136 -4.48 6.26 -4.08
N ARG A 137 -4.60 7.58 -3.93
CA ARG A 137 -3.95 8.58 -4.78
C ARG A 137 -2.44 8.69 -4.52
N ASN A 138 -2.00 8.28 -3.33
CA ASN A 138 -0.58 8.25 -2.97
C ASN A 138 -0.12 6.79 -2.81
N PRO A 139 0.23 6.12 -3.92
CA PRO A 139 0.64 4.72 -3.89
C PRO A 139 1.99 4.51 -3.18
N GLU A 140 2.84 5.54 -3.10
CA GLU A 140 4.19 5.44 -2.52
C GLU A 140 4.15 4.96 -1.07
N LEU A 141 3.21 5.50 -0.28
CA LEU A 141 3.03 5.07 1.11
C LEU A 141 2.48 3.64 1.20
N ILE A 142 1.50 3.29 0.35
CA ILE A 142 0.89 1.95 0.34
C ILE A 142 1.92 0.88 -0.03
N MET A 143 2.76 1.16 -1.03
CA MET A 143 3.79 0.24 -1.52
C MET A 143 4.79 -0.16 -0.42
N GLN A 144 5.07 0.72 0.55
CA GLN A 144 5.94 0.39 1.69
C GLN A 144 5.40 -0.74 2.58
N PHE A 145 4.09 -0.98 2.56
CA PHE A 145 3.43 -2.01 3.36
C PHE A 145 3.08 -3.26 2.56
N LEU A 146 3.53 -3.36 1.30
CA LEU A 146 3.38 -4.55 0.48
C LEU A 146 4.59 -5.47 0.64
N LYS A 147 4.37 -6.76 0.38
CA LYS A 147 5.48 -7.68 0.17
C LYS A 147 6.22 -7.29 -1.11
N SER A 148 7.54 -7.42 -1.11
CA SER A 148 8.37 -7.08 -2.27
C SER A 148 7.93 -7.86 -3.51
N GLY A 149 7.61 -7.14 -4.59
CA GLY A 149 7.23 -7.73 -5.88
C GLY A 149 5.82 -8.33 -5.95
N THR A 150 5.01 -8.27 -4.88
CA THR A 150 3.62 -8.73 -4.92
C THR A 150 2.65 -7.63 -4.49
N ALA A 151 1.39 -7.76 -4.92
CA ALA A 151 0.33 -6.83 -4.54
C ALA A 151 -0.42 -7.27 -3.27
N GLU A 152 0.29 -7.98 -2.38
CA GLU A 152 -0.23 -8.47 -1.11
C GLU A 152 0.28 -7.63 0.05
N PRO A 153 -0.60 -7.23 0.99
CA PRO A 153 -0.16 -6.51 2.17
C PRO A 153 0.65 -7.41 3.09
N LEU A 154 1.65 -6.83 3.75
CA LEU A 154 2.41 -7.47 4.80
C LEU A 154 1.47 -7.96 5.93
N PRO A 155 1.82 -9.05 6.63
CA PRO A 155 1.02 -9.55 7.74
C PRO A 155 0.94 -8.52 8.87
N LEU A 156 -0.21 -8.46 9.55
CA LEU A 156 -0.55 -7.44 10.54
C LEU A 156 0.47 -7.34 11.71
N LEU A 157 1.08 -8.46 12.11
CA LEU A 157 2.10 -8.47 13.16
C LEU A 157 3.41 -7.81 12.70
N GLN A 158 3.77 -7.97 11.43
CA GLN A 158 4.99 -7.39 10.84
C GLN A 158 4.84 -5.89 10.57
N THR A 159 3.64 -5.43 10.17
CA THR A 159 3.39 -4.01 9.92
C THR A 159 3.28 -3.18 11.19
N GLY A 160 2.92 -3.79 12.32
CA GLY A 160 2.72 -3.08 13.59
C GLY A 160 1.52 -2.11 13.60
N LEU A 161 0.64 -2.20 12.59
CA LEU A 161 -0.58 -1.40 12.51
C LEU A 161 -1.62 -1.83 13.55
N CYS A 162 -2.57 -0.95 13.87
CA CYS A 162 -3.81 -1.38 14.51
C CYS A 162 -4.74 -2.00 13.47
N PHE A 163 -5.69 -2.83 13.90
CA PHE A 163 -6.63 -3.47 12.98
C PHE A 163 -7.34 -2.47 12.07
N GLU A 164 -7.85 -1.36 12.61
CA GLU A 164 -8.54 -0.33 11.83
C GLU A 164 -7.68 0.22 10.68
N GLN A 165 -6.41 0.59 10.95
CA GLN A 165 -5.52 1.10 9.91
C GLN A 165 -5.11 0.02 8.92
N TYR A 166 -5.07 -1.24 9.33
CA TYR A 166 -4.82 -2.35 8.43
C TYR A 166 -6.02 -2.64 7.51
N HIS A 167 -7.25 -2.49 8.02
CA HIS A 167 -8.47 -2.51 7.20
C HIS A 167 -8.48 -1.35 6.20
N ASN A 168 -8.15 -0.14 6.65
CA ASN A 168 -8.02 1.03 5.78
C ASN A 168 -6.97 0.79 4.68
N LEU A 169 -5.82 0.23 5.02
CA LEU A 169 -4.80 -0.15 4.04
C LEU A 169 -5.34 -1.13 2.99
N ARG A 170 -6.10 -2.16 3.42
CA ARG A 170 -6.71 -3.13 2.49
C ARG A 170 -7.74 -2.49 1.58
N ALA A 171 -8.58 -1.60 2.12
CA ALA A 171 -9.58 -0.86 1.34
C ALA A 171 -8.92 0.06 0.31
N GLN A 172 -7.91 0.84 0.73
CA GLN A 172 -7.21 1.76 -0.16
C GLN A 172 -6.36 1.03 -1.19
N LEU A 173 -5.79 -0.14 -0.85
CA LEU A 173 -5.11 -1.00 -1.80
C LEU A 173 -6.06 -1.54 -2.87
N LEU A 174 -7.27 -1.97 -2.47
CA LEU A 174 -8.28 -2.44 -3.41
C LEU A 174 -8.71 -1.32 -4.36
N LYS A 175 -9.02 -0.14 -3.79
CA LYS A 175 -9.33 1.08 -4.55
C LYS A 175 -8.20 1.48 -5.50
N ALA A 176 -6.95 1.38 -5.07
CA ALA A 176 -5.79 1.67 -5.91
C ALA A 176 -5.60 0.66 -7.06
N LYS A 177 -6.01 -0.60 -6.88
CA LYS A 177 -6.03 -1.60 -7.96
C LYS A 177 -7.11 -1.29 -8.99
N GLU A 178 -8.29 -0.87 -8.55
CA GLU A 178 -9.40 -0.50 -9.44
C GLU A 178 -9.09 0.75 -10.27
N HIS A 179 -8.58 1.80 -9.65
CA HIS A 179 -8.17 3.01 -10.37
C HIS A 179 -6.87 2.83 -11.16
N GLY A 180 -6.19 1.69 -11.03
CA GLY A 180 -4.92 1.44 -11.73
C GLY A 180 -3.73 2.26 -11.23
N THR A 181 -3.83 2.87 -10.05
CA THR A 181 -2.73 3.65 -9.44
C THR A 181 -1.54 2.77 -9.06
N ILE A 182 -1.80 1.50 -8.70
CA ILE A 182 -0.78 0.52 -8.34
C ILE A 182 -0.70 -0.55 -9.42
N LYS A 183 0.52 -0.94 -9.79
CA LYS A 183 0.78 -2.07 -10.69
C LYS A 183 0.62 -3.39 -9.93
N PHE A 184 -0.17 -4.30 -10.49
CA PHE A 184 -0.36 -5.65 -9.93
C PHE A 184 -0.50 -6.68 -11.05
N CYS A 185 -0.30 -7.95 -10.72
CA CYS A 185 -0.53 -9.04 -11.66
C CYS A 185 -2.04 -9.34 -11.72
N VAL A 186 -2.64 -9.19 -12.89
CA VAL A 186 -4.01 -9.64 -13.14
C VAL A 186 -3.94 -11.13 -13.51
N PRO A 187 -4.58 -12.02 -12.74
CA PRO A 187 -4.63 -13.43 -13.10
C PRO A 187 -5.48 -13.59 -14.37
N PHE A 188 -5.01 -14.42 -15.30
CA PHE A 188 -5.85 -14.86 -16.41
C PHE A 188 -7.00 -15.71 -15.86
N ARG A 189 -8.20 -15.54 -16.43
CA ARG A 189 -9.36 -16.36 -16.09
C ARG A 189 -9.69 -17.25 -17.27
N ASN A 190 -9.88 -18.53 -17.00
CA ASN A 190 -10.42 -19.48 -17.96
C ASN A 190 -11.94 -19.55 -17.76
N PHE A 191 -12.69 -19.43 -18.84
CA PHE A 191 -14.16 -19.47 -18.81
C PHE A 191 -14.67 -20.81 -19.32
N ASP A 192 -15.76 -21.30 -18.72
CA ASP A 192 -16.49 -22.43 -19.28
C ASP A 192 -17.42 -21.96 -20.41
N TYR A 193 -17.06 -22.29 -21.64
CA TYR A 193 -17.84 -21.96 -22.83
C TYR A 193 -18.95 -22.97 -23.13
N LYS A 194 -18.96 -24.16 -22.49
CA LYS A 194 -20.01 -25.19 -22.68
C LYS A 194 -21.41 -24.66 -22.37
N VAL A 195 -21.51 -23.75 -21.41
CA VAL A 195 -22.78 -23.15 -20.97
C VAL A 195 -23.45 -22.35 -22.09
N TRP A 196 -22.66 -21.77 -22.99
CA TRP A 196 -23.14 -20.83 -24.02
C TRP A 196 -23.32 -21.48 -25.39
N TYR A 197 -22.49 -22.48 -25.69
CA TYR A 197 -22.51 -23.16 -26.96
C TYR A 197 -23.01 -24.58 -26.75
N SER A 198 -24.28 -24.83 -27.09
CA SER A 198 -24.88 -26.17 -27.03
C SER A 198 -24.13 -27.20 -27.88
N TRP A 199 -23.40 -26.74 -28.89
CA TRP A 199 -22.57 -27.56 -29.78
C TRP A 199 -21.14 -27.80 -29.28
N TRP A 200 -20.76 -27.25 -28.11
CA TRP A 200 -19.38 -27.37 -27.59
C TRP A 200 -18.94 -28.81 -27.32
N ASP A 201 -19.87 -29.68 -26.92
CA ASP A 201 -19.62 -31.12 -26.76
C ASP A 201 -20.01 -31.92 -28.02
N GLY A 202 -20.38 -31.23 -29.08
CA GLY A 202 -20.75 -31.81 -30.37
C GLY A 202 -19.54 -32.14 -31.24
N PRO A 203 -19.76 -32.89 -32.34
CA PRO A 203 -18.71 -33.28 -33.28
C PRO A 203 -18.08 -32.10 -34.04
N GLU A 204 -18.72 -30.93 -33.98
CA GLU A 204 -18.26 -29.69 -34.62
C GLU A 204 -17.17 -28.97 -33.81
N HIS A 205 -17.02 -29.28 -32.51
CA HIS A 205 -16.05 -28.61 -31.67
C HIS A 205 -14.62 -29.10 -31.95
N VAL A 206 -13.77 -28.19 -32.44
CA VAL A 206 -12.34 -28.44 -32.64
C VAL A 206 -11.57 -27.94 -31.42
N PRO A 207 -10.98 -28.84 -30.60
CA PRO A 207 -10.18 -28.42 -29.45
C PRO A 207 -8.92 -27.66 -29.89
N VAL A 208 -8.68 -26.51 -29.25
CA VAL A 208 -7.47 -25.72 -29.47
C VAL A 208 -6.32 -26.29 -28.63
N TYR A 209 -5.36 -26.92 -29.29
CA TYR A 209 -4.11 -27.36 -28.69
C TYR A 209 -3.04 -26.26 -28.82
N ARG A 210 -2.23 -26.04 -27.78
CA ARG A 210 -1.06 -25.15 -27.86
C ARG A 210 0.22 -25.95 -27.58
N GLY A 211 1.18 -25.86 -28.50
CA GLY A 211 2.47 -26.54 -28.39
C GLY A 211 2.54 -27.87 -29.16
N SER A 212 3.75 -28.43 -29.25
CA SER A 212 4.02 -29.69 -29.95
C SER A 212 3.54 -30.94 -29.19
N THR A 213 3.20 -30.79 -27.92
CA THR A 213 2.82 -31.90 -27.02
C THR A 213 1.36 -32.35 -27.19
N GLY A 214 0.54 -31.64 -27.97
CA GLY A 214 -0.87 -31.99 -28.18
C GLY A 214 -1.73 -31.89 -26.91
N GLU A 215 -1.24 -31.19 -25.88
CA GLU A 215 -1.99 -30.97 -24.65
C GLU A 215 -2.96 -29.79 -24.81
N THR A 216 -4.15 -29.92 -24.23
CA THR A 216 -5.13 -28.84 -24.20
C THR A 216 -4.68 -27.75 -23.23
N LEU A 217 -4.94 -26.48 -23.55
CA LEU A 217 -4.59 -25.34 -22.69
C LEU A 217 -5.12 -25.49 -21.25
N HIS A 218 -6.25 -26.17 -21.09
CA HIS A 218 -6.94 -26.44 -19.82
C HIS A 218 -6.15 -27.39 -18.91
N ARG A 219 -5.26 -28.22 -19.47
CA ARG A 219 -4.41 -29.16 -18.70
C ARG A 219 -3.21 -28.46 -18.07
N LEU A 220 -2.66 -27.45 -18.74
CA LEU A 220 -1.50 -26.68 -18.26
C LEU A 220 -1.89 -25.66 -17.19
N TYR A 221 -3.10 -25.09 -17.29
CA TYR A 221 -3.65 -24.12 -16.34
C TYR A 221 -4.99 -24.62 -15.81
N PRO A 222 -4.99 -25.52 -14.78
CA PRO A 222 -6.21 -26.02 -14.15
C PRO A 222 -6.79 -24.96 -13.21
N ASP A 223 -6.99 -23.75 -13.72
CA ASP A 223 -7.74 -22.71 -13.01
C ASP A 223 -9.22 -23.13 -13.00
N PRO A 224 -9.95 -22.92 -11.88
CA PRO A 224 -11.37 -23.24 -11.83
C PRO A 224 -12.08 -22.46 -12.92
N LEU A 225 -12.77 -23.16 -13.82
CA LEU A 225 -13.53 -22.52 -14.88
C LEU A 225 -14.59 -21.64 -14.24
N VAL A 226 -14.51 -20.33 -14.49
CA VAL A 226 -15.48 -19.36 -13.98
C VAL A 226 -16.63 -19.30 -14.96
N ILE A 227 -17.87 -19.41 -14.47
CA ILE A 227 -19.06 -19.14 -15.28
C ILE A 227 -18.99 -17.67 -15.68
N PHE A 228 -19.02 -17.40 -16.99
CA PHE A 228 -19.06 -16.01 -17.47
C PHE A 228 -20.28 -15.32 -16.85
N PRO A 229 -20.10 -14.29 -16.00
CA PRO A 229 -21.24 -13.62 -15.41
C PRO A 229 -22.01 -12.99 -16.57
N THR A 230 -23.26 -13.43 -16.77
CA THR A 230 -24.23 -12.63 -17.51
C THR A 230 -24.12 -11.22 -16.96
N HIS A 231 -23.99 -10.22 -17.84
CA HIS A 231 -23.88 -8.83 -17.43
C HIS A 231 -25.19 -8.42 -16.75
N SER A 232 -25.34 -8.77 -15.48
CA SER A 232 -26.33 -8.20 -14.59
C SER A 232 -25.99 -6.73 -14.56
N ARG A 233 -26.76 -5.92 -15.31
CA ARG A 233 -26.62 -4.47 -15.25
C ARG A 233 -26.92 -4.10 -13.81
N ASP A 234 -25.86 -3.85 -13.08
CA ASP A 234 -25.88 -3.36 -11.70
C ASP A 234 -26.44 -1.93 -11.70
N PHE A 235 -27.76 -1.81 -11.88
CA PHE A 235 -28.45 -0.53 -11.77
C PHE A 235 -28.37 -0.05 -10.31
N ASN A 236 -28.10 1.24 -10.14
CA ASN A 236 -28.01 1.94 -8.85
C ASN A 236 -26.80 1.58 -7.95
N ASN A 237 -25.82 0.83 -8.44
CA ASN A 237 -24.58 0.60 -7.71
C ASN A 237 -23.61 1.75 -7.92
N ASN A 238 -23.24 2.44 -6.83
CA ASN A 238 -22.13 3.37 -6.86
C ASN A 238 -20.82 2.56 -6.97
N TRP A 239 -20.25 2.51 -8.17
CA TRP A 239 -18.99 1.80 -8.42
C TRP A 239 -17.82 2.43 -7.67
N ASP A 240 -17.90 3.72 -7.33
CA ASP A 240 -16.94 4.42 -6.48
C ASP A 240 -17.09 4.06 -4.99
N GLN A 241 -17.91 3.07 -4.59
CA GLN A 241 -17.97 2.56 -3.21
C GLN A 241 -17.99 1.03 -3.16
N TRP A 242 -17.65 0.35 -4.26
CA TRP A 242 -17.77 -1.10 -4.36
C TRP A 242 -16.93 -1.87 -3.32
N TRP A 243 -15.78 -1.32 -2.88
CA TRP A 243 -14.95 -1.93 -1.84
C TRP A 243 -15.67 -2.13 -0.50
N GLU A 244 -16.72 -1.36 -0.21
CA GLU A 244 -17.54 -1.50 1.01
C GLU A 244 -18.23 -2.87 1.10
N ARG A 245 -18.37 -3.58 -0.03
CA ARG A 245 -18.96 -4.92 -0.11
C ARG A 245 -18.06 -6.01 0.45
N TYR A 246 -16.76 -5.76 0.56
CA TYR A 246 -15.85 -6.74 1.11
C TYR A 246 -16.02 -6.87 2.61
N THR A 247 -15.90 -8.10 3.11
CA THR A 247 -16.03 -8.44 4.54
C THR A 247 -15.08 -7.65 5.44
N PHE A 248 -13.94 -7.19 4.92
CA PHE A 248 -13.00 -6.37 5.67
C PHE A 248 -13.36 -4.87 5.73
N ALA A 249 -14.29 -4.41 4.88
CA ALA A 249 -14.73 -3.02 4.79
C ALA A 249 -16.08 -2.79 5.47
N VAL A 250 -16.93 -3.81 5.55
CA VAL A 250 -18.14 -3.82 6.38
C VAL A 250 -17.71 -3.72 7.86
N LYS A 251 -17.79 -2.52 8.45
CA LYS A 251 -17.68 -2.35 9.91
C LYS A 251 -18.81 -3.17 10.54
N GLY A 252 -18.45 -4.01 11.51
CA GLY A 252 -19.27 -5.10 12.03
C GLY A 252 -20.77 -4.81 12.16
N LYS A 253 -21.57 -5.77 11.68
CA LYS A 253 -22.75 -6.21 12.42
C LYS A 253 -22.29 -7.02 13.62
#